data_AF-M2YN37-F1
#
_entry.id   AF-M2YN37-F1
#
_cell.length_a   1.000
_cell.length_b   1.000
_cell.length_c   1.000
_cell.angle_alpha   90.00
_cell.angle_beta   90.00
_cell.angle_gamma   90.00
#
_symmetry.space_group_name_H-M   'P 1'
#
loop_
_entity.id
_entity.type
_entity.pdbx_description
1 polymer ?
#
loop_
_entity_poly.entity_id
_entity_poly.type
_entity_poly.pdbx_seq_one_letter_code
_entity_poly.pdbx_strand_id
1 'polypeptide(L)'
;MRTTLPAVLCAAAATLLLGSGIAAAQPAPDVVGLSEQQAIALLDAEGIPYKITNRAGNLSGDCRVTEQRDRGYRTEVDYVYDHDDDEFDRVERQVWLGVGLVVVCR
;
A
#
# COMPACT_ATOMS: atom_id res chain seq x y z
N MET A 1 55.58 -3.73 -30.52
CA MET A 1 54.38 -2.93 -30.20
C MET A 1 53.23 -3.41 -31.07
N ARG A 2 52.20 -4.00 -30.45
CA ARG A 2 50.81 -4.08 -30.94
C ARG A 2 50.00 -4.76 -29.82
N THR A 3 49.47 -3.92 -28.94
CA THR A 3 48.55 -4.24 -27.87
C THR A 3 47.17 -4.53 -28.47
N THR A 4 46.59 -5.68 -28.17
CA THR A 4 45.20 -6.01 -28.49
C THR A 4 44.46 -6.46 -27.23
N LEU A 5 43.50 -5.64 -26.83
CA LEU A 5 42.35 -5.90 -25.95
C LEU A 5 41.18 -5.15 -26.61
N PRO A 6 39.88 -5.39 -26.32
CA PRO A 6 39.22 -6.47 -25.56
C PRO A 6 37.94 -6.98 -26.28
N ALA A 7 37.26 -8.00 -25.71
CA ALA A 7 35.80 -8.11 -25.82
C ALA A 7 35.29 -9.07 -24.72
N VAL A 8 34.95 -8.51 -23.56
CA VAL A 8 34.13 -9.21 -22.56
C VAL A 8 32.68 -9.05 -22.98
N LEU A 9 32.07 -10.11 -23.48
CA LEU A 9 30.62 -10.21 -23.65
C LEU A 9 29.99 -10.41 -22.27
N CYS A 10 29.49 -9.34 -21.66
CA CYS A 10 28.51 -9.45 -20.58
C CYS A 10 27.14 -9.76 -21.21
N ALA A 11 26.76 -11.04 -21.24
CA ALA A 11 25.40 -11.45 -21.55
C ALA A 11 24.50 -11.09 -20.35
N ALA A 12 23.75 -10.00 -20.46
CA ALA A 12 22.71 -9.66 -19.50
C ALA A 12 21.51 -10.59 -19.73
N ALA A 13 21.30 -11.54 -18.82
CA ALA A 13 20.09 -12.35 -18.77
C ALA A 13 18.95 -11.47 -18.25
N ALA A 14 18.04 -11.07 -19.15
CA ALA A 14 16.78 -10.43 -18.77
C ALA A 14 15.83 -11.50 -18.21
N THR A 15 15.68 -11.57 -16.89
CA THR A 15 14.62 -12.32 -16.24
C THR A 15 13.29 -11.61 -16.42
N LEU A 16 12.47 -12.09 -17.36
CA LEU A 16 11.06 -11.73 -17.50
C LEU A 16 10.25 -12.33 -16.35
N LEU A 17 10.08 -11.57 -15.28
CA LEU A 17 9.13 -11.89 -14.22
C LEU A 17 7.71 -11.53 -14.71
N LEU A 18 7.04 -12.50 -15.36
CA LEU A 18 5.58 -12.49 -15.48
C LEU A 18 4.98 -12.74 -14.09
N GLY A 19 4.92 -11.69 -13.29
CA GLY A 19 4.32 -11.73 -11.96
C GLY A 19 2.80 -11.70 -12.04
N SER A 20 2.17 -12.85 -11.86
CA SER A 20 0.81 -12.89 -11.32
C SER A 20 0.87 -12.31 -9.90
N GLY A 21 0.67 -10.99 -9.80
CA GLY A 21 0.81 -10.24 -8.57
C GLY A 21 -0.21 -10.70 -7.54
N ILE A 22 0.22 -11.55 -6.62
CA ILE A 22 -0.33 -11.53 -5.27
C ILE A 22 -0.10 -10.10 -4.78
N ALA A 23 -1.18 -9.32 -4.65
CA ALA A 23 -1.12 -8.01 -4.03
C ALA A 23 -0.56 -8.22 -2.62
N ALA A 24 0.73 -7.92 -2.44
CA ALA A 24 1.37 -8.01 -1.14
C ALA A 24 0.70 -6.96 -0.26
N ALA A 25 -0.01 -7.41 0.78
CA ALA A 25 -0.56 -6.51 1.78
C ALA A 25 0.56 -5.57 2.25
N GLN A 26 0.33 -4.26 2.16
CA GLN A 26 1.33 -3.31 2.62
C GLN A 26 1.51 -3.50 4.13
N PRO A 27 2.76 -3.49 4.63
CA PRO A 27 3.00 -3.70 6.05
C PRO A 27 2.38 -2.55 6.84
N ALA A 28 1.52 -2.91 7.79
CA ALA A 28 0.97 -2.00 8.78
C ALA A 28 1.35 -2.47 10.18
N PRO A 29 1.57 -1.55 11.14
CA PRO A 29 1.83 -1.94 12.51
C PRO A 29 0.56 -2.56 13.09
N ASP A 30 0.72 -3.59 13.92
CA ASP A 30 -0.40 -4.17 14.66
C ASP A 30 -0.79 -3.21 15.79
N VAL A 31 -2.00 -2.67 15.69
CA VAL A 31 -2.56 -1.75 16.68
C VAL A 31 -3.65 -2.40 17.53
N VAL A 32 -3.91 -3.70 17.35
CA VAL A 32 -4.90 -4.42 18.15
C VAL A 32 -4.49 -4.39 19.61
N GLY A 33 -5.46 -4.08 20.47
CA GLY A 33 -5.25 -3.95 21.90
C GLY A 33 -4.77 -2.57 22.33
N LEU A 34 -4.35 -1.66 21.45
CA LEU A 34 -4.05 -0.27 21.82
C LEU A 34 -5.33 0.51 22.14
N SER A 35 -5.19 1.62 22.88
CA SER A 35 -6.27 2.61 22.90
C SER A 35 -6.43 3.22 21.52
N GLU A 36 -7.64 3.71 21.21
CA GLU A 36 -7.91 4.35 19.92
C GLU A 36 -6.92 5.49 19.64
N GLN A 37 -6.62 6.32 20.64
CA GLN A 37 -5.72 7.45 20.49
C GLN A 37 -4.27 7.00 20.21
N GLN A 38 -3.81 5.94 20.87
CA GLN A 38 -2.48 5.36 20.62
C GLN A 38 -2.38 4.75 19.23
N ALA A 39 -3.42 4.03 18.81
CA ALA A 39 -3.49 3.44 17.47
C ALA A 39 -3.45 4.51 16.38
N ILE A 40 -4.25 5.58 16.53
CA ILE A 40 -4.29 6.72 15.61
C ILE A 40 -2.91 7.38 15.53
N ALA A 41 -2.29 7.70 16.68
CA ALA A 41 -0.99 8.35 16.70
C ALA A 41 0.10 7.50 16.01
N LEU A 42 0.08 6.17 16.19
CA LEU A 42 1.03 5.28 15.54
C LEU A 42 0.81 5.21 14.02
N LEU A 43 -0.44 5.06 13.58
CA LEU A 43 -0.76 5.00 12.15
C LEU A 43 -0.48 6.33 11.43
N ASP A 44 -0.79 7.47 12.06
CA ASP A 44 -0.46 8.80 11.55
C ASP A 44 1.06 9.00 11.46
N ALA A 45 1.82 8.56 12.47
CA ALA A 45 3.29 8.67 12.48
C ALA A 45 3.95 7.85 11.36
N GLU A 46 3.35 6.71 10.98
CA GLU A 46 3.82 5.87 9.88
C GLU A 46 3.19 6.23 8.53
N GLY A 47 2.32 7.25 8.48
CA GLY A 47 1.64 7.66 7.25
C GLY A 47 0.70 6.60 6.68
N ILE A 48 0.19 5.70 7.52
CA ILE A 48 -0.68 4.61 7.10
C ILE A 48 -2.12 5.10 7.09
N PRO A 49 -2.83 5.04 5.93
CA PRO A 49 -4.24 5.39 5.89
C PRO A 49 -5.04 4.44 6.79
N TYR A 50 -6.07 4.96 7.46
CA TYR A 50 -6.96 4.11 8.25
C TYR A 50 -8.39 4.60 8.24
N LYS A 51 -9.29 3.70 8.65
CA LYS A 51 -10.69 4.02 8.88
C LYS A 51 -11.23 3.18 10.03
N ILE A 52 -11.96 3.81 10.95
CA ILE A 52 -12.76 3.09 11.93
C ILE A 52 -13.99 2.54 11.18
N THR A 53 -14.04 1.23 11.03
CA THR A 53 -15.07 0.52 10.25
C THR A 53 -16.26 0.12 11.11
N ASN A 54 -16.03 -0.08 12.41
CA ASN A 54 -17.08 -0.37 13.38
C ASN A 54 -16.69 0.22 14.74
N ARG A 55 -17.68 0.73 15.45
CA ARG A 55 -17.57 1.26 16.81
C ARG A 55 -18.73 0.76 17.65
N ALA A 56 -18.43 0.20 18.82
CA ALA A 56 -19.45 -0.31 19.74
C ALA A 56 -19.15 0.06 21.20
N GLY A 57 -20.17 0.01 22.05
CA GLY A 57 -20.08 0.21 23.50
C GLY A 57 -20.33 1.65 23.97
N ASN A 58 -19.84 1.99 25.16
CA ASN A 58 -20.05 3.29 25.79
C ASN A 58 -19.04 4.33 25.27
N LEU A 59 -19.50 5.26 24.44
CA LEU A 59 -18.63 6.24 23.76
C LEU A 59 -17.89 7.21 24.68
N SER A 60 -18.36 7.37 25.92
CA SER A 60 -17.70 8.19 26.93
C SER A 60 -16.63 7.43 27.72
N GLY A 61 -16.45 6.13 27.44
CA GLY A 61 -15.54 5.23 28.13
C GLY A 61 -14.17 5.09 27.46
N ASP A 62 -13.36 4.15 27.95
CA ASP A 62 -12.05 3.84 27.33
C ASP A 62 -12.27 3.02 26.06
N CYS A 63 -11.84 3.57 24.92
CA CYS A 63 -12.00 2.96 23.59
C CYS A 63 -10.72 2.25 23.18
N ARG A 64 -10.82 0.95 22.86
CA ARG A 64 -9.69 0.13 22.42
C ARG A 64 -9.94 -0.50 21.07
N VAL A 65 -8.88 -0.64 20.29
CA VAL A 65 -8.91 -1.44 19.06
C VAL A 65 -9.00 -2.91 19.42
N THR A 66 -9.99 -3.60 18.87
CA THR A 66 -10.22 -5.02 19.09
C THR A 66 -9.95 -5.85 17.84
N GLU A 67 -9.92 -5.21 16.68
CA GLU A 67 -9.65 -5.86 15.41
C GLU A 67 -9.06 -4.86 14.41
N GLN A 68 -8.16 -5.38 13.58
CA GLN A 68 -7.53 -4.67 12.47
C GLN A 68 -7.59 -5.56 11.22
N ARG A 69 -7.99 -4.98 10.09
CA ARG A 69 -8.03 -5.67 8.80
C ARG A 69 -7.46 -4.79 7.71
N ASP A 70 -6.83 -5.38 6.70
CA ASP A 70 -6.51 -4.66 5.47
C ASP A 70 -7.79 -4.24 4.74
N ARG A 71 -7.85 -3.00 4.25
CA ARG A 71 -8.96 -2.49 3.43
C ARG A 71 -8.75 -2.73 1.94
N GLY A 72 -7.60 -3.29 1.57
CA GLY A 72 -7.25 -3.61 0.19
C GLY A 72 -6.95 -2.37 -0.63
N TYR A 73 -7.18 -2.46 -1.92
CA TYR A 73 -6.80 -1.45 -2.90
C TYR A 73 -8.01 -0.95 -3.67
N ARG A 74 -7.92 0.29 -4.15
CA ARG A 74 -8.82 0.85 -5.15
C ARG A 74 -8.05 1.10 -6.42
N THR A 75 -8.59 0.68 -7.55
CA THR A 75 -8.12 1.11 -8.87
C THR A 75 -8.58 2.55 -9.11
N GLU A 76 -7.62 3.45 -9.29
CA GLU A 76 -7.85 4.78 -9.83
C GLU A 76 -7.52 4.77 -11.31
N VAL A 77 -8.37 5.42 -12.10
CA VAL A 77 -8.27 5.47 -13.55
C VAL A 77 -8.08 6.92 -13.93
N ASP A 78 -6.94 7.21 -14.54
CA ASP A 78 -6.61 8.51 -15.10
C ASP A 78 -6.53 8.39 -16.63
N TYR A 79 -6.68 9.53 -17.30
CA TYR A 79 -6.44 9.64 -18.74
C TYR A 79 -5.32 10.63 -18.97
N VAL A 80 -4.21 10.15 -19.54
CA VAL A 80 -3.03 10.96 -19.85
C VAL A 80 -2.97 11.13 -21.36
N TYR A 81 -2.83 12.36 -21.83
CA TYR A 81 -2.69 12.61 -23.26
C TYR A 81 -1.28 12.24 -23.71
N ASP A 82 -1.17 11.36 -24.69
CA ASP A 82 0.06 11.06 -25.40
C ASP A 82 0.16 11.93 -26.66
N HIS A 83 1.24 12.70 -26.75
CA HIS A 83 1.52 13.60 -27.87
C HIS A 83 2.17 12.89 -29.07
N ASP A 84 2.71 11.68 -28.88
CA ASP A 84 3.34 10.92 -29.95
C ASP A 84 2.26 10.29 -30.87
N ASP A 85 1.15 9.84 -30.27
CA ASP A 85 0.05 9.18 -30.96
C ASP A 85 -1.26 10.00 -31.00
N ASP A 86 -1.26 11.22 -30.44
CA ASP A 86 -2.41 12.15 -30.36
C ASP A 86 -3.68 11.53 -29.70
N GLU A 87 -3.49 10.63 -28.74
CA GLU A 87 -4.57 9.89 -28.06
C GLU A 87 -4.53 10.04 -26.53
N PHE A 88 -5.65 9.76 -25.86
CA PHE A 88 -5.72 9.70 -24.40
C PHE A 88 -5.53 8.25 -23.92
N ASP A 89 -4.42 8.00 -23.26
CA ASP A 89 -4.13 6.71 -22.64
C ASP A 89 -4.81 6.55 -21.30
N ARG A 90 -5.46 5.39 -21.13
CA ARG A 90 -6.07 4.99 -19.87
C ARG A 90 -5.00 4.41 -18.95
N VAL A 91 -4.67 5.13 -17.89
CA VAL A 91 -3.70 4.69 -16.87
C VAL A 91 -4.45 4.20 -15.64
N GLU A 92 -4.25 2.93 -15.28
CA GLU A 92 -4.78 2.36 -14.04
C GLU A 92 -3.71 2.33 -12.94
N ARG A 93 -4.05 2.83 -11.76
CA ARG A 93 -3.19 2.84 -10.57
C ARG A 93 -3.87 2.15 -9.41
N GLN A 94 -3.17 1.22 -8.76
CA GLN A 94 -3.62 0.63 -7.50
C GLN A 94 -3.25 1.55 -6.33
N VAL A 95 -4.25 2.03 -5.60
CA VAL A 95 -4.07 2.86 -4.40
C VAL A 95 -4.48 2.06 -3.17
N TRP A 96 -3.54 1.85 -2.25
CA TRP A 96 -3.81 1.13 -1.01
C TRP A 96 -4.72 1.97 -0.10
N LEU A 97 -5.78 1.36 0.42
CA LEU A 97 -6.79 2.00 1.27
C LEU A 97 -6.43 1.96 2.77
N GLY A 98 -5.30 1.34 3.11
CA GLY A 98 -4.80 1.23 4.47
C GLY A 98 -5.59 0.24 5.31
N VAL A 99 -5.69 0.48 6.62
CA VAL A 99 -6.26 -0.48 7.58
C VAL A 99 -7.63 -0.06 8.12
N GLY A 100 -8.49 -1.04 8.34
CA GLY A 100 -9.81 -0.92 8.94
C GLY A 100 -9.75 -1.35 10.39
N LEU A 101 -10.23 -0.48 11.29
CA LEU A 101 -10.20 -0.72 12.74
C LEU A 101 -11.62 -0.98 13.27
N VAL A 102 -11.73 -1.93 14.21
CA VAL A 102 -12.93 -2.10 15.05
C VAL A 102 -12.60 -1.66 16.46
N VAL A 103 -13.36 -0.68 16.96
CA VAL A 103 -13.15 -0.08 18.27
C VAL A 103 -14.30 -0.43 19.21
N VAL A 104 -13.97 -0.89 20.41
CA VAL A 104 -14.93 -1.14 21.48
C VAL A 104 -14.62 -0.23 22.66
N CYS A 105 -15.62 0.52 23.11
CA CYS A 105 -15.53 1.42 24.23
C CYS A 105 -16.26 0.86 25.45
N ARG A 106 -15.64 0.94 26.64
CA ARG A 106 -16.21 0.44 27.91
C ARG A 106 -16.35 1.55 28.94
#